data_AF-A0A4Q5U033-F1
#
_entry.id   AF-A0A4Q5U033-F1
#
_cell.length_a   1.000
_cell.length_b   1.000
_cell.length_c   1.000
_cell.angle_alpha   90.00
_cell.angle_beta   90.00
_cell.angle_gamma   90.00
#
_symmetry.space_group_name_H-M   'P 1'
#
loop_
_entity.id
_entity.type
_entity.pdbx_description
1 polymer ?
#
loop_
_entity_poly.entity_id
_entity_poly.type
_entity_poly.pdbx_seq_one_letter_code
_entity_poly.pdbx_strand_id
1 'polypeptide(L)'
;MEASKILQSDLLDIVFENRNKQYGAYELRKNYSRRTISAVTITLCTVASIIAITSFSQKNNNTFELTDKEEVHVMSIMEEEPKVIPPVVPPPVHTNPPPAKTIDYVIPVIVPDINAALPWQPRTK
;
A
#
# COMPACT_ATOMS: atom_id res chain seq x y z
N MET A 1 -8.86 -45.30 -15.70
CA MET A 1 -7.96 -44.12 -15.77
C MET A 1 -7.11 -44.33 -17.01
N GLU A 2 -7.25 -43.46 -18.02
CA GLU A 2 -6.43 -43.52 -19.23
C GLU A 2 -5.04 -42.93 -18.90
N ALA A 3 -3.99 -43.74 -18.95
CA ALA A 3 -2.63 -43.33 -18.53
C ALA A 3 -2.09 -42.13 -19.33
N SER A 4 -2.51 -41.99 -20.59
CA SER A 4 -2.16 -40.87 -21.47
C SER A 4 -2.65 -39.52 -20.95
N LYS A 5 -3.79 -39.49 -20.25
CA LYS A 5 -4.41 -38.26 -19.74
C LYS A 5 -3.66 -37.69 -18.53
N ILE A 6 -2.99 -38.56 -17.76
CA ILE A 6 -2.19 -38.17 -16.59
C ILE A 6 -0.91 -37.45 -17.04
N LEU A 7 -0.28 -37.89 -18.13
CA LEU A 7 0.96 -37.27 -18.63
C LEU A 7 0.75 -35.88 -19.24
N GLN A 8 -0.45 -35.60 -19.74
CA GLN A 8 -0.78 -34.31 -20.37
C GLN A 8 -1.45 -33.32 -19.41
N SER A 9 -1.88 -33.76 -18.23
CA SER A 9 -2.60 -32.91 -17.30
C SER A 9 -1.66 -32.13 -16.38
N ASP A 10 -2.07 -30.90 -16.08
CA ASP A 10 -1.38 -30.03 -15.14
C ASP A 10 -1.45 -30.64 -13.72
N LEU A 11 -0.45 -30.38 -12.86
CA LEU A 11 -0.39 -30.91 -11.50
C LEU A 11 -1.66 -30.54 -10.72
N LEU A 12 -2.12 -29.29 -10.86
CA LEU A 12 -3.36 -28.82 -10.24
C LEU A 12 -4.58 -29.58 -10.75
N ASP A 13 -4.59 -30.05 -11.99
CA ASP A 13 -5.71 -30.81 -12.52
C ASP A 13 -5.80 -32.22 -11.93
N ILE A 14 -4.65 -32.84 -11.67
CA ILE A 14 -4.51 -34.16 -11.04
C ILE A 14 -4.88 -34.09 -9.55
N VAL A 15 -4.32 -33.13 -8.81
CA VAL A 15 -4.56 -32.99 -7.35
C VAL A 15 -6.02 -32.65 -7.01
N PHE A 16 -6.78 -32.13 -7.98
CA PHE A 16 -8.18 -31.75 -7.79
C PHE A 16 -9.14 -32.56 -8.67
N GLU A 17 -8.74 -33.70 -9.22
CA GLU A 17 -9.55 -34.47 -10.18
C GLU A 17 -10.91 -34.92 -9.63
N ASN A 18 -10.99 -35.28 -8.34
CA ASN A 18 -12.23 -35.67 -7.64
C ASN A 18 -12.72 -34.63 -6.61
N ARG A 19 -12.34 -33.35 -6.77
CA ARG A 19 -12.77 -32.26 -5.85
C ARG A 19 -13.42 -31.12 -6.60
N ASN A 20 -14.13 -30.26 -5.88
CA ASN A 20 -14.73 -29.07 -6.47
C ASN A 20 -13.63 -28.10 -6.94
N LYS A 21 -13.51 -27.93 -8.28
CA LYS A 21 -12.56 -27.01 -8.92
C LYS A 21 -13.12 -25.58 -9.06
N GLN A 22 -14.42 -25.38 -8.84
CA GLN A 22 -15.08 -24.09 -9.05
C GLN A 22 -14.92 -23.11 -7.88
N TYR A 23 -14.35 -23.54 -6.74
CA TYR A 23 -14.14 -22.68 -5.59
C TYR A 23 -12.82 -22.98 -4.89
N GLY A 24 -12.34 -22.02 -4.09
CA GLY A 24 -11.19 -22.21 -3.21
C GLY A 24 -9.85 -22.22 -3.95
N ALA A 25 -8.96 -23.12 -3.55
CA ALA A 25 -7.55 -23.07 -3.91
C ALA A 25 -7.24 -23.32 -5.40
N TYR A 26 -8.07 -24.09 -6.12
CA TYR A 26 -7.82 -24.40 -7.53
C TYR A 26 -7.94 -23.15 -8.41
N GLU A 27 -9.03 -22.39 -8.28
CA GLU A 27 -9.25 -21.13 -9.03
C GLU A 27 -8.15 -20.11 -8.71
N LEU A 28 -7.82 -19.93 -7.43
CA LEU A 28 -6.76 -19.02 -7.00
C LEU A 28 -5.41 -19.37 -7.63
N ARG A 29 -4.99 -20.65 -7.61
CA ARG A 29 -3.69 -21.07 -8.17
C ARG A 29 -3.68 -21.01 -9.69
N LYS A 30 -4.76 -21.43 -10.35
CA LYS A 30 -4.85 -21.40 -11.82
C LYS A 30 -4.83 -19.96 -12.35
N ASN A 31 -5.47 -19.03 -11.65
CA ASN A 31 -5.59 -17.63 -12.08
C ASN A 31 -4.53 -16.69 -11.48
N TYR A 32 -3.64 -17.17 -10.62
CA TYR A 32 -2.61 -16.35 -9.99
C TYR A 32 -1.72 -15.62 -11.01
N SER A 33 -1.18 -16.36 -11.99
CA SER A 33 -0.31 -15.78 -13.02
C SER A 33 -1.01 -14.69 -13.82
N ARG A 34 -2.28 -14.92 -14.19
CA ARG A 34 -3.11 -13.93 -14.88
C ARG A 34 -3.30 -12.67 -14.03
N ARG A 35 -3.65 -12.80 -12.75
CA ARG A 35 -3.82 -11.66 -11.85
C ARG A 35 -2.51 -10.86 -11.72
N THR A 36 -1.37 -11.52 -11.59
CA THR A 36 -0.06 -10.86 -11.52
C THR A 36 0.27 -10.10 -12.81
N ILE A 37 0.09 -10.73 -13.98
CA ILE A 37 0.33 -10.07 -15.28
C ILE A 37 -0.61 -8.88 -15.48
N SER A 38 -1.89 -9.02 -15.11
CA SER A 38 -2.85 -7.91 -15.16
C SER A 38 -2.42 -6.77 -14.24
N ALA A 39 -2.00 -7.05 -13.01
CA ALA A 39 -1.53 -6.03 -12.08
C ALA A 39 -0.30 -5.29 -12.62
N VAL A 40 0.70 -6.02 -13.15
CA VAL A 40 1.90 -5.42 -13.74
C VAL A 40 1.53 -4.56 -14.95
N THR A 41 0.68 -5.07 -15.84
CA THR A 41 0.24 -4.34 -17.04
C THR A 41 -0.50 -3.05 -16.66
N ILE A 42 -1.43 -3.11 -15.70
CA ILE A 42 -2.18 -1.92 -15.23
C ILE A 42 -1.20 -0.89 -14.65
N THR A 43 -0.29 -1.32 -13.78
CA THR A 43 0.69 -0.42 -13.17
C THR A 43 1.57 0.25 -14.23
N LEU A 44 2.09 -0.52 -15.18
CA LEU A 44 2.90 0.00 -16.27
C LEU A 44 2.12 0.98 -17.15
N CYS A 45 0.87 0.66 -17.49
CA CYS A 45 -0.01 1.57 -18.23
C CYS A 45 -0.28 2.87 -17.45
N THR A 46 -0.51 2.81 -16.14
CA THR A 46 -0.77 4.02 -15.33
C THR A 46 0.45 4.95 -15.32
N VAL A 47 1.65 4.40 -15.10
CA VAL A 47 2.90 5.17 -15.11
C VAL A 47 3.16 5.75 -16.50
N ALA A 48 3.03 4.93 -17.55
CA ALA A 48 3.20 5.38 -18.92
C ALA A 48 2.20 6.49 -19.30
N SER A 49 0.96 6.40 -18.83
CA SER A 49 -0.07 7.42 -19.06
C SER A 49 0.28 8.75 -18.39
N ILE A 50 0.77 8.73 -17.14
CA ILE A 50 1.23 9.96 -16.45
C ILE A 50 2.39 10.62 -17.21
N ILE A 51 3.38 9.83 -17.66
CA ILE A 51 4.51 10.33 -18.44
C ILE A 51 4.04 10.91 -19.79
N ALA A 52 3.10 10.24 -20.46
CA ALA A 52 2.56 10.70 -21.73
C ALA A 52 1.79 12.02 -21.57
N ILE A 53 0.96 12.16 -20.54
CA ILE A 53 0.19 13.39 -20.27
C ILE A 53 1.14 14.56 -19.97
N THR A 54 2.13 14.35 -19.10
CA THR A 54 3.09 15.40 -18.74
C THR A 54 3.96 15.83 -19.92
N SER A 55 4.42 14.88 -20.74
CA SER A 55 5.21 15.17 -21.94
C SER A 55 4.40 15.85 -23.04
N PHE A 56 3.13 15.48 -23.21
CA PHE A 56 2.25 16.11 -24.20
C PHE A 56 1.86 17.53 -23.77
N SER A 57 1.63 17.75 -22.47
CA SER A 57 1.31 19.08 -21.95
C SER A 57 2.47 20.06 -22.14
N GLN A 58 3.72 19.62 -22.03
CA GLN A 58 4.88 20.50 -22.22
C GLN A 58 5.05 20.96 -23.68
N LYS A 59 4.57 20.18 -24.67
CA LYS A 59 4.70 20.51 -26.09
C LYS A 59 3.77 21.63 -26.55
N ASN A 60 2.72 21.96 -25.78
CA ASN A 60 1.79 23.06 -26.10
C ASN A 60 2.24 24.44 -25.54
N ASN A 61 3.39 24.52 -24.88
CA ASN A 61 3.83 25.72 -24.17
C ASN A 61 4.66 26.67 -25.07
N ASN A 62 4.43 26.67 -26.38
CA ASN A 62 5.06 27.64 -27.29
C ASN A 62 4.29 28.97 -27.38
N THR A 63 3.40 29.29 -26.44
CA THR A 63 2.90 30.65 -26.23
C THR A 63 2.35 30.78 -24.81
N PHE A 64 3.24 31.01 -23.87
CA PHE A 64 2.96 31.97 -22.82
C PHE A 64 4.21 32.81 -22.71
N GLU A 65 4.17 33.97 -23.37
CA GLU A 65 4.98 35.10 -22.96
C GLU A 65 4.74 35.26 -21.46
N LEU A 66 5.76 34.94 -20.68
CA LEU A 66 5.90 35.52 -19.35
C LEU A 66 6.18 37.00 -19.60
N THR A 67 5.12 37.75 -19.88
CA THR A 67 4.96 39.10 -19.36
C THR A 67 5.09 38.98 -17.86
N ASP A 68 6.33 39.05 -17.42
CA ASP A 68 6.78 39.84 -16.29
C ASP A 68 8.30 39.86 -16.43
N LYS A 69 8.76 40.67 -17.38
CA LYS A 69 9.95 41.46 -17.13
C LYS A 69 9.56 42.35 -15.96
N GLU A 70 9.69 41.82 -14.74
CA GLU A 70 9.70 42.61 -13.53
C GLU A 70 10.90 43.55 -13.70
N GLU A 71 10.63 44.74 -14.23
CA GLU A 71 11.61 45.82 -14.26
C GLU A 71 12.10 45.97 -12.83
N VAL A 72 13.35 45.60 -12.63
CA VAL A 72 14.07 45.80 -11.37
C VAL A 72 14.10 47.31 -11.14
N HIS A 73 13.10 47.82 -10.45
CA HIS A 73 13.13 49.15 -9.89
C HIS A 73 13.98 49.03 -8.62
N VAL A 74 15.26 49.35 -8.76
CA VAL A 74 16.19 49.46 -7.63
C VAL A 74 15.69 50.59 -6.74
N MET A 75 14.80 50.26 -5.81
CA MET A 75 14.38 51.18 -4.77
C MET A 75 15.50 51.22 -3.73
N SER A 76 16.13 52.39 -3.63
CA SER A 76 17.15 52.70 -2.62
C SER A 76 16.64 52.30 -1.24
N ILE A 77 17.32 51.35 -0.61
CA ILE A 77 17.04 50.88 0.74
C ILE A 77 17.25 52.07 1.68
N MET A 78 16.15 52.64 2.16
CA MET A 78 16.18 53.54 3.30
C MET A 78 16.28 52.63 4.52
N GLU A 79 17.42 52.71 5.21
CA GLU A 79 17.76 51.89 6.37
C GLU A 79 16.70 52.09 7.46
N GLU A 80 15.79 51.13 7.59
CA GLU A 80 14.76 51.13 8.62
C GLU A 80 15.38 50.59 9.92
N GLU A 81 15.46 51.44 10.93
CA GLU A 81 16.02 51.10 12.24
C GLU A 81 15.40 49.79 12.79
N PRO A 82 16.21 48.91 13.40
CA PRO A 82 15.73 47.61 13.83
C PRO A 82 14.69 47.74 14.94
N LYS A 83 13.43 47.46 14.61
CA LYS A 83 12.36 47.33 15.59
C LYS A 83 12.67 46.13 16.48
N VAL A 84 12.93 46.41 17.76
CA VAL A 84 13.17 45.38 18.80
C VAL A 84 11.93 44.51 18.93
N ILE A 85 12.05 43.24 18.53
CA ILE A 85 11.01 42.22 18.68
C ILE A 85 11.01 41.78 20.15
N PRO A 86 9.88 41.84 20.88
CA PRO A 86 9.80 41.27 22.22
C PRO A 86 9.95 39.74 22.17
N PRO A 87 10.55 39.09 23.19
CA PRO A 87 10.89 37.68 23.15
C PRO A 87 9.65 36.81 22.96
N VAL A 88 9.70 35.94 21.94
CA VAL A 88 8.67 34.93 21.65
C VAL A 88 8.56 33.99 22.84
N VAL A 89 7.36 33.89 23.42
CA VAL A 89 7.06 32.90 24.47
C VAL A 89 7.19 31.51 23.83
N PRO A 90 7.96 30.58 24.42
CA PRO A 90 8.15 29.26 23.84
C PRO A 90 6.80 28.55 23.70
N PRO A 91 6.56 27.85 22.57
CA PRO A 91 5.31 27.13 22.35
C PRO A 91 5.11 26.07 23.46
N PRO A 92 3.86 25.84 23.89
CA PRO A 92 3.57 24.84 24.91
C PRO A 92 4.08 23.48 24.46
N VAL A 93 4.87 22.84 25.33
CA VAL A 93 5.45 21.52 25.07
C VAL A 93 4.31 20.52 24.90
N HIS A 94 4.12 20.04 23.67
CA HIS A 94 3.23 18.91 23.41
C HIS A 94 3.82 17.67 24.11
N THR A 95 3.22 17.27 25.22
CA THR A 95 3.53 16.00 25.85
C THR A 95 2.97 14.88 24.98
N ASN A 96 3.85 14.06 24.40
CA ASN A 96 3.43 12.87 23.66
C ASN A 96 2.61 11.95 24.59
N PRO A 97 1.52 11.33 24.09
CA PRO A 97 0.74 10.39 24.89
C PRO A 97 1.61 9.21 25.34
N PRO A 98 1.38 8.67 26.56
CA PRO A 98 2.17 7.57 27.09
C PRO A 98 2.09 6.35 26.17
N PRO A 99 3.20 5.61 25.99
CA PRO A 99 3.23 4.44 25.12
C PRO A 99 2.20 3.39 25.59
N ALA A 100 1.47 2.82 24.63
CA ALA A 100 0.48 1.79 24.90
C ALA A 100 1.15 0.57 25.57
N LYS A 101 0.51 0.05 26.62
CA LYS A 101 0.98 -1.16 27.30
C LYS A 101 0.79 -2.36 26.38
N THR A 102 1.88 -3.00 25.98
CA THR A 102 1.85 -4.29 25.29
C THR A 102 1.62 -5.40 26.33
N ILE A 103 0.76 -6.36 26.02
CA ILE A 103 0.64 -7.60 26.80
C ILE A 103 1.74 -8.57 26.35
N ASP A 104 2.45 -9.15 27.30
CA ASP A 104 3.50 -10.13 26.99
C ASP A 104 2.89 -11.41 26.42
N TYR A 105 3.51 -11.93 25.36
CA TYR A 105 3.12 -13.20 24.76
C TYR A 105 3.44 -14.34 25.72
N VAL A 106 2.41 -14.96 26.29
CA VAL A 106 2.57 -16.19 27.08
C VAL A 106 2.60 -17.39 26.15
N ILE A 107 3.68 -18.17 26.25
CA ILE A 107 3.83 -19.44 25.53
C ILE A 107 2.79 -20.42 26.08
N PRO A 108 2.02 -21.11 25.22
CA PRO A 108 1.03 -22.08 25.66
C PRO A 108 1.71 -23.29 26.32
N VAL A 109 1.23 -23.68 27.50
CA VAL A 109 1.68 -24.90 28.18
C VAL A 109 0.99 -26.11 27.53
N ILE A 110 1.78 -27.04 27.02
CA ILE A 110 1.27 -28.29 26.43
C ILE A 110 0.87 -29.21 27.57
N VAL A 111 -0.42 -29.50 27.69
CA VAL A 111 -0.98 -30.44 28.67
C VAL A 111 -1.49 -31.70 27.97
N PRO A 112 -1.42 -32.87 28.63
CA PRO A 112 -2.05 -34.09 28.12
C PRO A 112 -3.56 -33.91 28.00
N ASP A 113 -4.19 -34.62 27.06
CA ASP A 113 -5.58 -34.41 26.62
C ASP A 113 -6.61 -34.45 27.77
N ILE A 114 -6.35 -35.28 28.79
CA ILE A 114 -7.17 -35.40 30.01
C ILE A 114 -7.24 -34.07 30.80
N ASN A 115 -6.16 -33.29 30.76
CA ASN A 115 -6.02 -32.02 31.47
C ASN A 115 -6.21 -30.81 30.54
N ALA A 116 -6.54 -31.03 29.25
CA ALA A 116 -6.83 -29.96 28.33
C ALA A 116 -8.18 -29.30 28.70
N ALA A 117 -8.24 -27.98 28.61
CA ALA A 117 -9.51 -27.28 28.76
C ALA A 117 -10.50 -27.78 27.69
N LEU A 118 -11.74 -28.02 28.10
CA LEU A 118 -12.81 -28.40 27.18
C LEU A 118 -12.88 -27.37 26.04
N PRO A 119 -13.14 -27.80 24.79
CA PRO A 119 -13.26 -26.88 23.67
C PRO A 119 -14.30 -25.81 23.98
N TRP A 120 -14.05 -24.59 23.49
CA TRP A 120 -14.94 -23.46 23.69
C TRP A 120 -16.40 -23.86 23.38
N GLN A 121 -17.25 -23.80 24.40
CA GLN A 121 -18.68 -24.03 24.26
C GLN A 121 -19.34 -22.71 23.85
N PRO A 122 -20.24 -22.71 22.86
CA PRO A 122 -20.97 -21.49 22.50
C PRO A 122 -21.82 -21.04 23.70
N ARG A 123 -21.78 -19.74 24.01
CA ARG A 123 -22.63 -19.15 25.05
C ARG A 123 -24.08 -19.26 24.60
N THR A 124 -24.81 -20.25 25.11
CA THR A 124 -26.26 -20.35 24.92
C THR A 124 -26.92 -19.13 25.56
N LYS A 125 -27.84 -18.48 24.83
CA LYS A 125 -28.61 -17.33 25.29
C LYS A 125 -29.62 -17.72 26.36
#